data_AF-A0A1H0A2K5-F1
#
_entry.id   AF-A0A1H0A2K5-F1
#
_cell.length_a   1.000
_cell.length_b   1.000
_cell.length_c   1.000
_cell.angle_alpha   90.00
_cell.angle_beta   90.00
_cell.angle_gamma   90.00
#
_symmetry.space_group_name_H-M   'P 1'
#
loop_
_entity.id
_entity.type
_entity.pdbx_description
1 polymer ?
#
loop_
_entity_poly.entity_id
_entity_poly.type
_entity_poly.pdbx_seq_one_letter_code
_entity_poly.pdbx_strand_id
1 'polypeptide(L)'
;MNRTGDPAEARFEHYLRERGYGFEHEPDLATGKRPDYLVRANPHEFVCEIKSFNTAGTCGSGRVGALSQAEVLKPIRKHITTAAVQLKGIPDRPLVVVLANPKGCPIPLDPFSVMAAMYGDVGVEFSVTADGDGGDVSWTTGFNRKLAVVNPETGERIGGDHEYVSAVAVLRREDLAFQEWSRRWRVEHGADFPCGATTKAAVAFLEAAAGDDGVPHSDDVFLDVFETVSSQAVPLPRDVFNGPNDRRWVPDNSRTALVPFP
;
A
#
# COMPACT_ATOMS: atom_id res chain seq x y z
N MET A 1 -9.87 -26.71 -12.34
CA MET A 1 -8.61 -27.10 -11.68
C MET A 1 -8.38 -26.12 -10.54
N ASN A 2 -8.60 -26.52 -9.28
CA ASN A 2 -8.32 -25.68 -8.11
C ASN A 2 -6.82 -25.69 -7.86
N ARG A 3 -6.11 -24.67 -8.36
CA ARG A 3 -4.73 -24.41 -7.92
C ARG A 3 -4.78 -23.95 -6.47
N THR A 4 -3.94 -24.55 -5.62
CA THR A 4 -3.56 -23.98 -4.32
C THR A 4 -2.75 -22.70 -4.58
N GLY A 5 -3.42 -21.61 -4.94
CA GLY A 5 -2.82 -20.33 -5.30
C GLY A 5 -2.35 -19.53 -4.07
N ASP A 6 -1.39 -18.62 -4.28
CA ASP A 6 -1.00 -17.64 -3.25
C ASP A 6 -2.25 -16.87 -2.79
N PRO A 7 -2.56 -16.82 -1.48
CA PRO A 7 -3.69 -16.04 -0.96
C PRO A 7 -3.70 -14.57 -1.41
N ALA A 8 -2.53 -13.97 -1.67
CA ALA A 8 -2.45 -12.62 -2.21
C ALA A 8 -2.99 -12.53 -3.64
N GLU A 9 -2.57 -13.45 -4.50
CA GLU A 9 -3.03 -13.56 -5.88
C GLU A 9 -4.53 -13.81 -5.94
N ALA A 10 -5.04 -14.78 -5.17
CA ALA A 10 -6.46 -15.09 -5.12
C ALA A 10 -7.33 -13.87 -4.73
N ARG A 11 -6.85 -13.04 -3.79
CA ARG A 11 -7.53 -11.81 -3.40
C ARG A 11 -7.47 -10.73 -4.48
N PHE A 12 -6.32 -10.59 -5.15
CA PHE A 12 -6.19 -9.65 -6.24
C PHE A 12 -7.10 -10.04 -7.41
N GLU A 13 -7.13 -11.31 -7.79
CA GLU A 13 -8.06 -11.81 -8.80
C GLU A 13 -9.53 -11.60 -8.41
N HIS A 14 -9.88 -11.78 -7.13
CA HIS A 14 -11.23 -11.49 -6.65
C HIS A 14 -11.57 -10.01 -6.87
N TYR A 15 -10.69 -9.09 -6.45
CA TYR A 15 -10.84 -7.67 -6.72
C TYR A 15 -10.99 -7.37 -8.22
N LEU A 16 -10.15 -7.96 -9.08
CA LEU A 16 -10.23 -7.75 -10.53
C LEU A 16 -11.58 -8.20 -11.11
N ARG A 17 -12.10 -9.36 -10.69
CA ARG A 17 -13.41 -9.86 -11.13
C ARG A 17 -14.55 -8.96 -10.69
N GLU A 18 -14.55 -8.51 -9.43
CA GLU A 18 -15.59 -7.63 -8.90
C GLU A 18 -15.61 -6.26 -9.59
N ARG A 19 -14.45 -5.77 -10.03
CA ARG A 19 -14.33 -4.53 -10.81
C ARG A 19 -14.58 -4.71 -12.30
N GLY A 20 -14.86 -5.93 -12.77
CA GLY A 20 -15.10 -6.21 -14.18
C GLY A 20 -13.85 -6.11 -15.06
N TYR A 21 -12.65 -6.20 -14.47
CA TYR A 21 -11.41 -6.22 -15.23
C TYR A 21 -11.18 -7.61 -15.85
N GLY A 22 -10.76 -7.63 -17.12
CA GLY A 22 -10.21 -8.84 -17.72
C GLY A 22 -8.77 -9.03 -17.26
N PHE A 23 -8.29 -10.26 -17.11
CA PHE A 23 -6.89 -10.50 -16.77
C PHE A 23 -6.37 -11.83 -17.29
N GLU A 24 -5.05 -11.89 -17.45
CA GLU A 24 -4.29 -13.07 -17.83
C GLU A 24 -3.17 -13.26 -16.78
N HIS A 25 -3.08 -14.47 -16.23
CA HIS A 25 -2.06 -14.87 -15.25
C HIS A 25 -0.80 -15.34 -15.96
N GLU A 26 0.38 -14.91 -15.49
CA GLU A 26 1.69 -15.21 -16.06
C GLU A 26 1.76 -15.07 -17.60
N PRO A 27 1.33 -13.93 -18.18
CA PRO A 27 1.28 -13.72 -19.62
C PRO A 27 2.67 -13.82 -20.25
N ASP A 28 2.73 -14.36 -21.47
CA ASP A 28 3.93 -14.27 -22.30
C ASP A 28 3.90 -12.97 -23.10
N LEU A 29 4.67 -11.98 -22.64
CA LEU A 29 4.76 -10.67 -23.28
C LEU A 29 5.88 -10.58 -24.34
N ALA A 30 6.50 -11.71 -24.72
CA ALA A 30 7.65 -11.76 -25.64
C ALA A 30 8.86 -10.90 -25.22
N THR A 31 8.95 -10.54 -23.94
CA THR A 31 10.08 -9.78 -23.35
C THR A 31 11.08 -10.69 -22.60
N GLY A 32 10.80 -12.00 -22.55
CA GLY A 32 11.51 -12.95 -21.69
C GLY A 32 11.18 -12.82 -20.20
N LYS A 33 10.28 -11.90 -19.83
CA LYS A 33 9.71 -11.76 -18.48
C LYS A 33 8.36 -12.46 -18.40
N ARG A 34 8.01 -12.93 -17.20
CA ARG A 34 6.70 -13.48 -16.86
C ARG A 34 6.20 -12.75 -15.61
N PRO A 35 5.60 -11.55 -15.77
CA PRO A 35 4.97 -10.86 -14.65
C PRO A 35 3.76 -11.67 -14.18
N ASP A 36 3.31 -11.44 -12.95
CA ASP A 36 2.17 -12.21 -12.42
C ASP A 36 0.87 -11.99 -13.21
N TYR A 37 0.58 -10.76 -13.66
CA TYR A 37 -0.66 -10.46 -14.38
C TYR A 37 -0.50 -9.43 -15.50
N LEU A 38 -1.24 -9.64 -16.60
CA LEU A 38 -1.67 -8.59 -17.53
C LEU A 38 -3.15 -8.32 -17.29
N VAL A 39 -3.49 -7.09 -16.92
CA VAL A 39 -4.84 -6.66 -16.61
C VAL A 39 -5.37 -5.75 -17.72
N ARG A 40 -6.65 -5.93 -18.06
CA ARG A 40 -7.38 -5.24 -19.12
C ARG A 40 -8.56 -4.49 -18.51
N ALA A 41 -8.45 -3.17 -18.49
CA ALA A 41 -9.47 -2.22 -18.07
C ALA A 41 -9.85 -1.37 -19.29
N ASN A 42 -10.65 -1.92 -20.20
CA ASN A 42 -10.93 -1.36 -21.53
C ASN A 42 -11.11 0.18 -21.51
N PRO A 43 -10.32 0.94 -22.31
CA PRO A 43 -9.39 0.50 -23.37
C PRO A 43 -7.95 0.24 -22.88
N HIS A 44 -7.70 0.27 -21.58
CA HIS A 44 -6.36 0.24 -20.99
C HIS A 44 -5.87 -1.17 -20.71
N GLU A 45 -4.57 -1.36 -20.87
CA GLU A 45 -3.85 -2.54 -20.41
C GLU A 45 -2.71 -2.11 -19.50
N PHE A 46 -2.46 -2.87 -18.43
CA PHE A 46 -1.35 -2.65 -17.52
C PHE A 46 -0.85 -3.97 -16.94
N VAL A 47 0.40 -3.97 -16.50
CA VAL A 47 1.08 -5.17 -15.99
C VAL A 47 1.24 -5.06 -14.49
N CYS A 48 0.91 -6.13 -13.77
CA CYS A 48 1.03 -6.20 -12.33
C CYS A 48 2.00 -7.30 -11.91
N GLU A 49 2.79 -6.99 -10.88
CA GLU A 49 3.61 -7.95 -10.14
C GLU A 49 3.21 -7.90 -8.67
N ILE A 50 2.82 -9.04 -8.11
CA ILE A 50 2.29 -9.16 -6.75
C ILE A 50 3.40 -9.60 -5.80
N LYS A 51 3.41 -9.01 -4.60
CA LYS A 51 4.27 -9.42 -3.51
C LYS A 51 3.47 -9.56 -2.22
N SER A 52 3.59 -10.74 -1.64
CA SER A 52 2.84 -11.17 -0.48
C SER A 52 3.69 -11.16 0.78
N PHE A 53 3.21 -10.52 1.85
CA PHE A 53 3.79 -10.59 3.19
C PHE A 53 3.31 -11.87 3.88
N ASN A 54 4.02 -12.98 3.64
CA ASN A 54 3.64 -14.32 4.08
C ASN A 54 4.39 -14.83 5.32
N THR A 55 5.41 -14.13 5.78
CA THR A 55 6.30 -14.57 6.86
C THR A 55 6.04 -13.75 8.11
N ALA A 56 5.33 -14.33 9.08
CA ALA A 56 5.19 -13.74 10.42
C ALA A 56 6.54 -13.65 11.17
N GLY A 57 7.56 -14.39 10.70
CA GLY A 57 8.76 -14.73 11.48
C GLY A 57 9.93 -13.74 11.48
N THR A 58 9.83 -12.57 10.85
CA THR A 58 11.00 -11.65 10.76
C THR A 58 10.81 -10.25 11.33
N CYS A 59 9.60 -9.89 11.80
CA CYS A 59 9.42 -8.72 12.65
C CYS A 59 9.83 -9.07 14.09
N GLY A 60 11.14 -9.13 14.34
CA GLY A 60 11.71 -9.09 15.69
C GLY A 60 11.63 -10.40 16.48
N SER A 61 12.51 -11.35 16.18
CA SER A 61 12.90 -12.35 17.16
C SER A 61 13.64 -11.67 18.33
N GLY A 62 12.90 -11.30 19.38
CA GLY A 62 13.42 -11.27 20.76
C GLY A 62 14.10 -10.01 21.29
N ARG A 63 14.06 -8.85 20.62
CA ARG A 63 14.52 -7.59 21.22
C ARG A 63 13.33 -6.66 21.50
N VAL A 64 13.00 -6.51 22.78
CA VAL A 64 12.14 -5.43 23.28
C VAL A 64 12.95 -4.12 23.15
N GLY A 65 12.86 -3.49 21.99
CA GLY A 65 13.51 -2.22 21.69
C GLY A 65 12.75 -1.51 20.57
N ALA A 66 12.76 -0.17 20.59
CA ALA A 66 12.17 0.62 19.52
C ALA A 66 12.93 0.35 18.21
N LEU A 67 12.24 -0.21 17.21
CA LEU A 67 12.80 -0.32 15.87
C LEU A 67 12.88 1.08 15.25
N SER A 68 13.96 1.35 14.54
CA SER A 68 14.06 2.56 13.73
C SER A 68 13.06 2.52 12.56
N GLN A 69 12.64 3.68 12.07
CA GLN A 69 11.73 3.77 10.92
C GLN A 69 12.30 3.02 9.70
N ALA A 70 13.61 3.10 9.47
CA ALA A 70 14.27 2.39 8.38
C ALA A 70 14.13 0.86 8.49
N GLU A 71 14.23 0.29 9.70
CA GLU A 71 14.03 -1.14 9.93
C GLU A 71 12.59 -1.57 9.70
N VAL A 72 11.63 -0.72 10.08
CA VAL A 72 10.19 -0.96 9.89
C VAL A 72 9.81 -0.94 8.41
N LEU A 73 10.42 -0.06 7.60
CA LEU A 73 10.09 0.09 6.17
C LEU A 73 10.84 -0.89 5.26
N LYS A 74 11.90 -1.53 5.75
CA LYS A 74 12.74 -2.46 4.98
C LYS A 74 11.96 -3.57 4.25
N PRO A 75 10.98 -4.26 4.87
CA PRO A 75 10.20 -5.28 4.18
C PRO A 75 9.43 -4.73 2.96
N ILE A 76 8.86 -3.53 3.09
CA ILE A 76 8.11 -2.87 2.01
C ILE A 76 9.06 -2.53 0.86
N ARG A 77 10.19 -1.89 1.16
CA ARG A 77 11.24 -1.54 0.18
C ARG A 77 11.74 -2.76 -0.58
N LYS A 78 12.03 -3.85 0.14
CA LYS A 78 12.47 -5.12 -0.44
C LYS A 78 11.47 -5.67 -1.45
N HIS A 79 10.19 -5.70 -1.11
CA HIS A 79 9.16 -6.23 -2.01
C HIS A 79 8.97 -5.34 -3.24
N ILE A 80 8.96 -4.02 -3.06
CA ILE A 80 8.91 -3.07 -4.17
C ILE A 80 10.08 -3.29 -5.13
N THR A 81 11.31 -3.31 -4.64
CA THR A 81 12.50 -3.52 -5.50
C THR A 81 12.47 -4.87 -6.20
N THR A 82 12.10 -5.94 -5.48
CA THR A 82 12.03 -7.29 -6.08
C THR A 82 11.00 -7.34 -7.20
N ALA A 83 9.82 -6.76 -6.99
CA ALA A 83 8.77 -6.71 -8.01
C ALA A 83 9.18 -5.85 -9.21
N ALA A 84 9.75 -4.67 -8.95
CA ALA A 84 10.20 -3.77 -10.01
C ALA A 84 11.25 -4.43 -10.93
N VAL A 85 12.17 -5.25 -10.39
CA VAL A 85 13.13 -6.01 -11.21
C VAL A 85 12.46 -6.98 -12.19
N GLN A 86 11.32 -7.58 -11.81
CA GLN A 86 10.54 -8.45 -12.71
C GLN A 86 9.87 -7.66 -13.83
N LEU A 87 9.39 -6.46 -13.51
CA LEU A 87 8.72 -5.56 -14.45
C LEU A 87 9.70 -4.84 -15.40
N LYS A 88 10.99 -4.77 -15.05
CA LYS A 88 12.01 -4.07 -15.85
C LYS A 88 12.08 -4.58 -17.29
N GLY A 89 11.98 -3.66 -18.23
CA GLY A 89 12.14 -3.94 -19.67
C GLY A 89 10.84 -4.28 -20.40
N ILE A 90 9.69 -4.22 -19.72
CA ILE A 90 8.38 -4.32 -20.35
C ILE A 90 7.99 -2.92 -20.88
N PRO A 91 7.86 -2.73 -22.21
CA PRO A 91 7.60 -1.41 -22.79
C PRO A 91 6.09 -1.09 -22.89
N ASP A 92 5.81 0.19 -23.12
CA ASP A 92 4.53 0.75 -23.59
C ASP A 92 3.29 0.46 -22.72
N ARG A 93 3.48 0.06 -21.46
CA ARG A 93 2.39 -0.23 -20.53
C ARG A 93 2.69 0.32 -19.14
N PRO A 94 1.66 0.74 -18.37
CA PRO A 94 1.84 1.00 -16.97
C PRO A 94 2.28 -0.28 -16.23
N LEU A 95 3.26 -0.13 -15.34
CA LEU A 95 3.85 -1.22 -14.56
C LEU A 95 3.54 -0.99 -13.08
N VAL A 96 2.78 -1.91 -12.48
CA VAL A 96 2.26 -1.75 -11.12
C VAL A 96 2.81 -2.83 -10.20
N VAL A 97 3.36 -2.42 -9.06
CA VAL A 97 3.69 -3.35 -7.97
C VAL A 97 2.50 -3.45 -7.03
N VAL A 98 1.97 -4.66 -6.80
CA VAL A 98 0.87 -4.89 -5.87
C VAL A 98 1.40 -5.54 -4.59
N LEU A 99 1.22 -4.87 -3.46
CA LEU A 99 1.59 -5.35 -2.13
C LEU A 99 0.37 -5.91 -1.41
N ALA A 100 0.45 -7.12 -0.90
CA ALA A 100 -0.67 -7.76 -0.19
C ALA A 100 -0.19 -8.40 1.11
N ASN A 101 -0.97 -8.27 2.18
CA ASN A 101 -0.66 -8.84 3.49
C ASN A 101 -1.73 -9.84 3.92
N PRO A 102 -1.79 -11.03 3.28
CA PRO A 102 -2.90 -11.95 3.50
C PRO A 102 -2.95 -12.51 4.93
N LYS A 103 -1.81 -12.54 5.63
CA LYS A 103 -1.68 -13.08 6.98
C LYS A 103 -1.74 -12.03 8.08
N GLY A 104 -1.98 -10.76 7.75
CA GLY A 104 -2.04 -9.69 8.75
C GLY A 104 -0.74 -9.53 9.53
N CYS A 105 0.42 -9.73 8.87
CA CYS A 105 1.71 -9.46 9.49
C CYS A 105 1.78 -7.99 9.95
N PRO A 106 2.52 -7.67 11.03
CA PRO A 106 2.59 -6.32 11.58
C PRO A 106 3.51 -5.41 10.73
N ILE A 107 3.14 -5.25 9.46
CA ILE A 107 3.80 -4.39 8.47
C ILE A 107 2.92 -3.15 8.30
N PRO A 108 3.46 -1.94 8.53
CA PRO A 108 2.67 -0.74 8.38
C PRO A 108 2.51 -0.44 6.88
N LEU A 109 1.39 -0.89 6.33
CA LEU A 109 0.99 -0.61 4.94
C LEU A 109 0.06 0.61 4.85
N ASP A 110 0.08 1.47 5.87
CA ASP A 110 -0.60 2.74 5.81
C ASP A 110 0.05 3.68 4.77
N PRO A 111 -0.68 4.71 4.30
CA PRO A 111 -0.19 5.60 3.26
C PRO A 111 1.17 6.23 3.56
N PHE A 112 1.39 6.69 4.80
CA PHE A 112 2.63 7.36 5.16
C PHE A 112 3.83 6.40 5.06
N SER A 113 3.68 5.19 5.57
CA SER A 113 4.72 4.17 5.53
C SER A 113 5.05 3.71 4.10
N VAL A 114 4.04 3.53 3.24
CA VAL A 114 4.27 3.15 1.83
C VAL A 114 4.99 4.26 1.07
N MET A 115 4.58 5.52 1.27
CA MET A 115 5.25 6.67 0.66
C MET A 115 6.71 6.80 1.12
N ALA A 116 6.98 6.64 2.42
CA ALA A 116 8.33 6.63 2.99
C ALA A 116 9.16 5.41 2.52
N ALA A 117 8.52 4.31 2.16
CA ALA A 117 9.19 3.18 1.52
C ALA A 117 9.56 3.51 0.07
N MET A 118 8.67 4.14 -0.69
CA MET A 118 8.88 4.50 -2.11
C MET A 118 9.98 5.55 -2.30
N TYR A 119 9.90 6.63 -1.54
CA TYR A 119 10.77 7.81 -1.71
C TYR A 119 11.81 7.94 -0.61
N GLY A 120 12.02 6.92 0.22
CA GLY A 120 12.97 6.99 1.33
C GLY A 120 12.46 7.80 2.51
N ASP A 121 13.35 7.95 3.51
CA ASP A 121 12.97 8.47 4.81
C ASP A 121 12.42 9.91 4.67
N VAL A 122 11.30 10.16 5.35
CA VAL A 122 10.65 11.46 5.38
C VAL A 122 11.53 12.41 6.19
N GLY A 123 12.10 13.40 5.51
CA GLY A 123 12.73 14.55 6.11
C GLY A 123 11.69 15.63 6.41
N VAL A 124 11.84 16.29 7.55
CA VAL A 124 11.11 17.54 7.83
C VAL A 124 12.11 18.67 7.62
N GLU A 125 11.87 19.50 6.60
CA GLU A 125 12.62 20.73 6.39
C GLU A 125 11.74 21.90 6.84
N PHE A 126 12.21 22.62 7.86
CA PHE A 126 11.59 23.88 8.28
C PHE A 126 12.63 25.00 8.15
N SER A 127 12.19 26.13 7.62
CA SER A 127 13.03 27.31 7.52
C SER A 127 13.04 28.02 8.87
N VAL A 128 14.20 28.22 9.48
CA VAL A 128 14.32 29.07 10.68
C VAL A 128 14.72 30.46 10.21
N THR A 129 13.87 31.45 10.45
CA THR A 129 14.21 32.85 10.16
C THR A 129 15.26 33.36 11.16
N ALA A 130 16.01 34.41 10.80
CA ALA A 130 17.05 34.98 11.67
C ALA A 130 16.50 35.48 13.03
N ASP A 131 15.20 35.76 13.10
CA ASP A 131 14.50 36.22 14.31
C ASP A 131 13.97 35.08 15.19
N GLY A 132 14.19 33.82 14.80
CA GLY A 132 13.78 32.64 15.55
C GLY A 132 12.33 32.21 15.31
N ASP A 133 11.60 32.90 14.44
CA ASP A 133 10.26 32.48 14.02
C ASP A 133 10.38 31.28 13.06
N GLY A 134 9.63 30.22 13.37
CA GLY A 134 9.51 29.02 12.55
C GLY A 134 8.77 29.36 11.25
N GLY A 135 9.47 29.26 10.13
CA GLY A 135 8.88 29.37 8.80
C GLY A 135 8.10 28.11 8.41
N ASP A 136 7.63 28.07 7.17
CA ASP A 136 6.83 26.97 6.65
C ASP A 136 7.53 25.61 6.83
N VAL A 137 6.78 24.66 7.39
CA VAL A 137 7.21 23.27 7.51
C VAL A 137 6.92 22.59 6.17
N SER A 138 7.98 22.21 5.47
CA SER A 138 7.88 21.40 4.26
C SER A 138 8.30 19.97 4.57
N TRP A 139 7.49 19.01 4.13
CA TRP A 139 7.84 17.60 4.20
C TRP A 139 8.60 17.26 2.93
N THR A 140 9.86 16.85 3.06
CA THR A 140 10.64 16.35 1.94
C THR A 140 10.72 14.83 2.06
N THR A 141 10.39 14.12 0.99
CA THR A 141 10.72 12.70 0.92
C THR A 141 12.13 12.55 0.38
N GLY A 142 12.91 11.65 0.98
CA GLY A 142 14.32 11.43 0.62
C GLY A 142 14.62 11.13 -0.86
N PHE A 143 15.92 11.13 -1.17
CA PHE A 143 16.54 10.69 -2.42
C PHE A 143 15.97 11.22 -3.75
N ASN A 144 15.80 12.54 -3.88
CA ASN A 144 15.43 13.20 -5.15
C ASN A 144 14.10 12.73 -5.74
N ARG A 145 13.16 12.24 -4.92
CA ARG A 145 11.78 11.93 -5.33
C ARG A 145 11.67 10.78 -6.33
N LYS A 146 12.65 9.88 -6.32
CA LYS A 146 12.69 8.72 -7.20
C LYS A 146 12.49 7.42 -6.42
N LEU A 147 11.88 6.44 -7.06
CA LEU A 147 11.70 5.11 -6.48
C LEU A 147 13.05 4.42 -6.33
N ALA A 148 13.59 4.40 -5.11
CA ALA A 148 14.96 3.97 -4.86
C ALA A 148 15.17 2.47 -5.10
N VAL A 149 16.31 2.11 -5.67
CA VAL A 149 16.77 0.70 -5.69
C VAL A 149 17.47 0.40 -4.36
N VAL A 150 16.97 -0.60 -3.64
CA VAL A 150 17.58 -1.05 -2.38
C VAL A 150 18.19 -2.45 -2.48
N ASN A 151 19.20 -2.72 -1.67
CA ASN A 151 19.68 -4.06 -1.40
C ASN A 151 18.56 -4.86 -0.70
N PRO A 152 18.11 -6.00 -1.24
CA PRO A 152 17.01 -6.77 -0.67
C PRO A 152 17.36 -7.46 0.66
N GLU A 153 18.65 -7.57 1.00
CA GLU A 153 19.13 -8.16 2.26
C GLU A 153 19.31 -7.09 3.34
N THR A 154 19.91 -5.95 3.01
CA THR A 154 20.23 -4.89 4.00
C THR A 154 19.15 -3.82 4.07
N GLY A 155 18.40 -3.58 2.99
CA GLY A 155 17.46 -2.46 2.85
C GLY A 155 18.12 -1.14 2.48
N GLU A 156 19.44 -1.13 2.34
CA GLU A 156 20.24 0.06 2.01
C GLU A 156 20.15 0.37 0.52
N ARG A 157 20.24 1.65 0.16
CA ARG A 157 20.28 2.07 -1.24
C ARG A 157 21.57 1.59 -1.90
N ILE A 158 21.46 1.00 -3.09
CA ILE A 158 22.62 0.53 -3.89
C ILE A 158 22.86 1.34 -5.16
N GLY A 159 22.07 2.39 -5.40
CA GLY A 159 22.17 3.28 -6.55
C GLY A 159 21.19 2.93 -7.68
N GLY A 160 20.89 3.90 -8.53
CA GLY A 160 19.84 3.81 -9.55
C GLY A 160 18.43 3.98 -8.98
N ASP A 161 17.44 4.03 -9.89
CA ASP A 161 16.04 4.26 -9.58
C ASP A 161 15.14 3.39 -10.47
N HIS A 162 13.98 2.98 -9.94
CA HIS A 162 12.96 2.21 -10.67
C HIS A 162 12.01 3.15 -11.44
N GLU A 163 12.57 4.01 -12.30
CA GLU A 163 11.84 5.08 -13.01
C GLU A 163 10.75 4.57 -13.97
N TYR A 164 10.71 3.27 -14.27
CA TYR A 164 9.71 2.66 -15.16
C TYR A 164 8.45 2.16 -14.41
N VAL A 165 8.47 2.09 -13.08
CA VAL A 165 7.29 1.66 -12.30
C VAL A 165 6.29 2.82 -12.28
N SER A 166 5.05 2.56 -12.66
CA SER A 166 3.98 3.56 -12.74
C SER A 166 3.31 3.80 -11.39
N ALA A 167 3.10 2.74 -10.62
CA ALA A 167 2.47 2.85 -9.31
C ALA A 167 2.87 1.69 -8.39
N VAL A 168 2.76 1.92 -7.08
CA VAL A 168 2.69 0.87 -6.07
C VAL A 168 1.26 0.85 -5.55
N ALA A 169 0.61 -0.31 -5.52
CA ALA A 169 -0.73 -0.49 -5.01
C ALA A 169 -0.70 -1.41 -3.78
N VAL A 170 -1.49 -1.10 -2.75
CA VAL A 170 -1.66 -1.94 -1.56
C VAL A 170 -3.05 -2.55 -1.58
N LEU A 171 -3.09 -3.88 -1.58
CA LEU A 171 -4.30 -4.67 -1.45
C LEU A 171 -4.72 -4.74 0.01
N ARG A 172 -5.74 -3.97 0.36
CA ARG A 172 -6.27 -3.89 1.72
C ARG A 172 -7.58 -4.66 1.84
N ARG A 173 -7.78 -5.25 3.01
CA ARG A 173 -9.05 -5.81 3.43
C ARG A 173 -9.67 -4.82 4.40
N GLU A 174 -10.87 -4.36 4.10
CA GLU A 174 -11.68 -3.62 5.06
C GLU A 174 -12.95 -4.42 5.30
N ASP A 175 -13.22 -4.67 6.56
CA ASP A 175 -14.49 -5.24 6.98
C ASP A 175 -15.47 -4.07 7.14
N LEU A 176 -16.06 -3.63 6.01
CA LEU A 176 -16.97 -2.49 5.99
C LEU A 176 -18.20 -2.74 6.88
N ALA A 177 -18.63 -4.00 6.93
CA ALA A 177 -19.70 -4.44 7.78
C ALA A 177 -19.35 -4.28 9.28
N PHE A 178 -18.13 -4.68 9.68
CA PHE A 178 -17.63 -4.41 11.03
C PHE A 178 -17.45 -2.90 11.30
N GLN A 179 -16.98 -2.11 10.33
CA GLN A 179 -16.84 -0.67 10.50
C GLN A 179 -18.19 0.01 10.74
N GLU A 180 -19.21 -0.38 9.96
CA GLU A 180 -20.56 0.15 10.12
C GLU A 180 -21.20 -0.30 11.43
N TRP A 181 -21.04 -1.58 11.80
CA TRP A 181 -21.44 -2.10 13.11
C TRP A 181 -20.76 -1.32 14.24
N SER A 182 -19.45 -1.08 14.14
CA SER A 182 -18.66 -0.34 15.12
C SER A 182 -19.10 1.12 15.23
N ARG A 183 -19.39 1.76 14.10
CA ARG A 183 -19.93 3.13 14.05
C ARG A 183 -21.27 3.19 14.76
N ARG A 184 -22.19 2.27 14.45
CA ARG A 184 -23.51 2.19 15.09
C ARG A 184 -23.38 1.94 16.60
N TRP A 185 -22.57 0.97 17.01
CA TRP A 185 -22.32 0.67 18.42
C TRP A 185 -21.83 1.90 19.19
N ARG A 186 -20.89 2.67 18.61
CA ARG A 186 -20.39 3.92 19.21
C ARG A 186 -21.45 5.01 19.31
N VAL A 187 -22.37 5.10 18.35
CA VAL A 187 -23.49 6.06 18.41
C VAL A 187 -24.47 5.67 19.51
N GLU A 188 -24.83 4.39 19.59
CA GLU A 188 -25.78 3.86 20.58
C GLU A 188 -25.25 3.97 22.01
N HIS A 189 -23.95 3.69 22.23
CA HIS A 189 -23.34 3.63 23.56
C HIS A 189 -22.49 4.86 23.90
N GLY A 190 -22.37 5.83 22.99
CA GLY A 190 -21.50 7.00 23.17
C GLY A 190 -21.87 7.85 24.40
N ALA A 191 -23.15 7.83 24.79
CA ALA A 191 -23.62 8.50 26.01
C ALA A 191 -23.14 7.80 27.30
N ASP A 192 -22.96 6.48 27.27
CA ASP A 192 -22.50 5.68 28.41
C ASP A 192 -20.97 5.77 28.61
N PHE A 193 -20.25 6.22 27.57
CA PHE A 193 -18.80 6.34 27.55
C PHE A 193 -18.36 7.74 27.12
N PRO A 194 -18.60 8.79 27.93
CA PRO A 194 -18.14 10.14 27.62
C PRO A 194 -16.61 10.18 27.45
N CYS A 195 -16.16 11.09 26.59
CA CYS A 195 -14.75 11.28 26.20
C CYS A 195 -13.83 11.25 27.44
N GLY A 196 -12.98 10.21 27.54
CA GLY A 196 -12.07 9.99 28.67
C GLY A 196 -12.12 8.58 29.28
N ALA A 197 -13.21 7.82 29.09
CA ALA A 197 -13.35 6.45 29.60
C ALA A 197 -12.84 5.37 28.61
N THR A 198 -11.63 5.56 28.06
CA THR A 198 -11.14 4.79 26.90
C THR A 198 -11.01 3.28 27.17
N THR A 199 -10.53 2.88 28.35
CA THR A 199 -10.33 1.45 28.66
C THR A 199 -11.65 0.71 28.86
N LYS A 200 -12.61 1.28 29.59
CA LYS A 200 -13.91 0.62 29.83
C LYS A 200 -14.74 0.54 28.55
N ALA A 201 -14.72 1.60 27.75
CA ALA A 201 -15.34 1.60 26.43
C ALA A 201 -14.71 0.57 25.49
N ALA A 202 -13.38 0.45 25.49
CA ALA A 202 -12.66 -0.54 24.70
C ALA A 202 -13.00 -1.98 25.12
N VAL A 203 -13.05 -2.26 26.44
CA VAL A 203 -13.44 -3.59 26.94
C VAL A 203 -14.87 -3.92 26.55
N ALA A 204 -15.83 -3.02 26.78
CA ALA A 204 -17.23 -3.23 26.41
C ALA A 204 -17.41 -3.43 24.89
N PHE A 205 -16.66 -2.68 24.07
CA PHE A 205 -16.65 -2.85 22.62
C PHE A 205 -16.13 -4.22 22.21
N LEU A 206 -15.03 -4.68 22.81
CA LEU A 206 -14.44 -5.99 22.53
C LEU A 206 -15.36 -7.14 22.98
N GLU A 207 -15.99 -7.02 24.13
CA GLU A 207 -16.97 -7.99 24.62
C GLU A 207 -18.19 -8.07 23.69
N ALA A 208 -18.71 -6.93 23.24
CA ALA A 208 -19.81 -6.88 22.27
C ALA A 208 -19.40 -7.52 20.93
N ALA A 209 -18.20 -7.21 20.43
CA ALA A 209 -17.70 -7.80 19.18
C ALA A 209 -17.43 -9.31 19.30
N ALA A 210 -17.05 -9.80 20.49
CA ALA A 210 -16.77 -11.22 20.72
C ALA A 210 -18.02 -12.06 21.02
N GLY A 211 -19.08 -11.45 21.56
CA GLY A 211 -20.31 -12.13 21.97
C GLY A 211 -21.45 -12.12 20.96
N ASP A 212 -21.34 -11.33 19.88
CA ASP A 212 -22.37 -11.19 18.86
C ASP A 212 -22.02 -12.04 17.62
N ASP A 213 -22.67 -13.20 17.49
CA ASP A 213 -22.63 -14.06 16.28
C ASP A 213 -23.13 -13.33 15.01
N GLY A 214 -23.73 -12.14 15.17
CA GLY A 214 -24.21 -11.26 14.12
C GLY A 214 -23.24 -10.16 13.69
N VAL A 215 -22.01 -10.11 14.20
CA VAL A 215 -20.97 -9.20 13.65
C VAL A 215 -20.72 -9.61 12.20
N PRO A 216 -21.15 -8.81 11.22
CA PRO A 216 -21.02 -9.21 9.85
C PRO A 216 -19.57 -8.99 9.43
N HIS A 217 -18.99 -10.02 8.83
CA HIS A 217 -17.65 -9.96 8.25
C HIS A 217 -17.78 -9.88 6.73
N SER A 218 -17.27 -8.80 6.15
CA SER A 218 -17.05 -8.76 4.71
C SER A 218 -15.61 -9.10 4.36
N ASP A 219 -15.44 -9.86 3.28
CA ASP A 219 -14.14 -10.11 2.66
C ASP A 219 -13.84 -9.08 1.57
N ASP A 220 -14.37 -7.86 1.74
CA ASP A 220 -14.22 -6.82 0.73
C ASP A 220 -12.75 -6.43 0.58
N VAL A 221 -12.33 -6.34 -0.67
CA VAL A 221 -10.97 -6.00 -1.05
C VAL A 221 -10.97 -4.68 -1.80
N PHE A 222 -10.02 -3.83 -1.44
CA PHE A 222 -9.84 -2.51 -2.05
C PHE A 222 -8.36 -2.26 -2.32
N LEU A 223 -8.09 -1.28 -3.16
CA LEU A 223 -6.73 -0.83 -3.45
C LEU A 223 -6.47 0.57 -2.91
N ASP A 224 -5.29 0.70 -2.32
CA ASP A 224 -4.66 1.98 -2.06
C ASP A 224 -3.53 2.17 -3.09
N VAL A 225 -3.68 3.12 -4.04
CA VAL A 225 -2.80 3.28 -5.22
C VAL A 225 -1.91 4.51 -5.10
N PHE A 226 -0.59 4.32 -5.07
CA PHE A 226 0.42 5.37 -4.98
C PHE A 226 1.12 5.52 -6.33
N GLU A 227 0.77 6.56 -7.09
CA GLU A 227 1.44 6.85 -8.37
C GLU A 227 2.89 7.28 -8.13
N THR A 228 3.81 6.81 -8.98
CA THR A 228 5.21 7.22 -8.86
C THR A 228 5.44 8.63 -9.42
N VAL A 229 6.47 9.30 -8.91
CA VAL A 229 6.95 10.56 -9.46
C VAL A 229 8.03 10.20 -10.48
N SER A 230 7.64 9.81 -11.68
CA SER A 230 8.59 9.48 -12.76
C SER A 230 8.17 10.07 -14.10
N SER A 231 9.14 10.55 -14.87
CA SER A 231 8.96 10.97 -16.26
C SER A 231 9.13 9.82 -17.26
N GLN A 232 9.69 8.68 -16.85
CA GLN A 232 9.91 7.52 -17.73
C GLN A 232 8.81 6.46 -17.63
N ALA A 233 8.04 6.45 -16.53
CA ALA A 233 6.96 5.50 -16.37
C ALA A 233 5.79 5.89 -17.27
N VAL A 234 5.17 4.90 -17.91
CA VAL A 234 3.88 5.10 -18.59
C VAL A 234 2.83 5.38 -17.52
N PRO A 235 2.13 6.53 -17.52
CA PRO A 235 1.19 6.87 -16.46
C PRO A 235 0.06 5.84 -16.34
N LEU A 236 -0.29 5.47 -15.10
CA LEU A 236 -1.45 4.61 -14.85
C LEU A 236 -2.73 5.44 -15.07
N PRO A 237 -3.64 5.04 -15.99
CA PRO A 237 -4.89 5.77 -16.23
C PRO A 237 -5.70 5.97 -14.96
N ARG A 238 -6.39 7.12 -14.85
CA ARG A 238 -7.09 7.54 -13.63
C ARG A 238 -8.38 6.75 -13.36
N ASP A 239 -8.91 6.13 -14.39
CA ASP A 239 -10.08 5.25 -14.37
C ASP A 239 -9.72 3.77 -14.08
N VAL A 240 -8.44 3.47 -13.89
CA VAL A 240 -7.98 2.17 -13.36
C VAL A 240 -7.95 2.23 -11.84
N PHE A 241 -8.37 1.17 -11.14
CA PHE A 241 -8.38 1.11 -9.67
C PHE A 241 -9.10 2.29 -9.00
N ASN A 242 -10.29 2.61 -9.49
CA ASN A 242 -11.11 3.74 -9.06
C ASN A 242 -12.46 3.26 -8.47
N GLY A 243 -12.49 2.07 -7.88
CA GLY A 243 -13.68 1.55 -7.23
C GLY A 243 -14.14 2.45 -6.07
N PRO A 244 -15.40 2.31 -5.60
CA PRO A 244 -16.02 3.27 -4.67
C PRO A 244 -15.27 3.53 -3.36
N ASN A 245 -14.46 2.57 -2.90
CA ASN A 245 -13.62 2.74 -1.73
C ASN A 245 -12.13 2.72 -2.08
N ASP A 246 -11.74 2.46 -3.32
CA ASP A 246 -10.32 2.52 -3.68
C ASP A 246 -9.80 3.94 -3.45
N ARG A 247 -8.60 4.05 -2.91
CA ARG A 247 -7.95 5.34 -2.65
C ARG A 247 -6.79 5.48 -3.60
N ARG A 248 -6.54 6.71 -4.05
CA ARG A 248 -5.41 7.01 -4.92
C ARG A 248 -4.65 8.20 -4.36
N TRP A 249 -3.33 8.12 -4.39
CA TRP A 249 -2.40 9.19 -4.04
C TRP A 249 -1.61 9.54 -5.29
N VAL A 250 -1.72 10.80 -5.71
CA VAL A 250 -1.09 11.31 -6.93
C VAL A 250 -0.03 12.33 -6.59
N PRO A 251 1.02 12.48 -7.41
CA PRO A 251 1.93 13.60 -7.30
C PRO A 251 1.17 14.92 -7.28
N ASP A 252 1.48 15.78 -6.32
CA ASP A 252 1.06 17.18 -6.37
C ASP A 252 1.66 17.89 -7.60
N ASN A 253 1.22 19.12 -7.87
CA ASN A 253 1.67 19.88 -9.04
C ASN A 253 3.19 20.10 -9.06
N SER A 254 3.81 20.22 -7.88
CA SER A 254 5.26 20.36 -7.69
C SER A 254 6.01 19.02 -7.73
N ARG A 255 5.27 17.90 -7.80
CA ARG A 255 5.78 16.53 -7.71
C ARG A 255 6.69 16.33 -6.50
N THR A 256 6.39 17.03 -5.41
CA THR A 256 7.09 17.04 -4.12
C THR A 256 6.48 16.10 -3.12
N ALA A 257 5.18 15.87 -3.21
CA ALA A 257 4.41 15.03 -2.30
C ALA A 257 3.38 14.23 -3.08
N LEU A 258 2.88 13.17 -2.47
CA LEU A 258 1.64 12.55 -2.93
C LEU A 258 0.48 13.10 -2.10
N VAL A 259 -0.60 13.48 -2.79
CA VAL A 259 -1.84 13.97 -2.19
C VAL A 259 -2.98 13.03 -2.52
N PRO A 260 -3.97 12.85 -1.63
CA PRO A 260 -5.18 12.12 -1.96
C PRO A 260 -5.81 12.69 -3.24
N PHE A 261 -6.07 11.81 -4.20
CA PHE A 261 -6.87 12.14 -5.36
C PHE A 261 -8.34 12.21 -4.93
N PRO A 262 -9.06 13.29 -5.30
CA PRO A 262 -10.46 13.48 -4.92
C PRO A 262 -11.40 12.43 -5.55
#